data_AF-A0A914Z7Q4-F1
#
_entry.id   AF-A0A914Z7Q4-F1
#
_cell.length_a   1.000
_cell.length_b   1.000
_cell.length_c   1.000
_cell.angle_alpha   90.00
_cell.angle_beta   90.00
_cell.angle_gamma   90.00
#
_symmetry.space_group_name_H-M   'P 1'
#
loop_
_entity.id
_entity.type
_entity.pdbx_description
1 polymer ?
#
loop_
_entity_poly.entity_id
_entity_poly.type
_entity_poly.pdbx_seq_one_letter_code
_entity_poly.pdbx_strand_id
1 'polypeptide(L)' 'MANQDLSKTNTTIGNQSFLSRVSSFRHASSRINIIIQLLDDTEQITLQLKANATGQAVLDAACQELNIVEREFFGLQ' A
#
# COMPACT_ATOMS: atom_id res chain seq x y z
N MET A 1 53.66 -49.85 19.52
CA MET A 1 53.09 -49.37 18.25
C MET A 1 51.88 -48.52 18.61
N ALA A 2 52.03 -47.18 18.64
CA ALA A 2 51.82 -46.26 17.52
C ALA A 2 50.29 -46.04 17.30
N ASN A 3 49.69 -44.85 17.27
CA ASN A 3 50.12 -43.47 17.01
C ASN A 3 49.05 -42.49 17.58
N GLN A 4 49.48 -41.38 18.19
CA GLN A 4 49.35 -39.99 17.71
C GLN A 4 47.94 -39.37 17.70
N ASP A 5 47.71 -38.57 18.73
CA ASP A 5 47.33 -37.14 18.73
C ASP A 5 47.16 -36.38 17.40
N LEU A 6 46.37 -35.30 17.52
CA LEU A 6 46.19 -34.15 16.62
C LEU A 6 45.34 -34.33 15.34
N SER A 7 44.02 -34.24 15.49
CA SER A 7 43.15 -33.74 14.42
C SER A 7 43.07 -32.21 14.47
N LYS A 8 43.83 -31.59 13.55
CA LYS A 8 43.80 -30.19 13.16
C LYS A 8 42.39 -29.77 12.73
N THR A 9 41.75 -28.83 13.43
CA THR A 9 40.59 -28.11 12.88
C THR A 9 41.08 -26.84 12.18
N ASN A 10 41.50 -27.02 10.94
CA ASN A 10 41.77 -25.92 10.02
C ASN A 10 40.47 -25.55 9.29
N THR A 11 40.29 -24.26 9.01
CA THR A 11 39.30 -23.70 8.06
C THR A 11 37.86 -23.67 8.60
N THR A 12 37.27 -22.51 8.91
CA THR A 12 36.67 -21.61 7.90
C THR A 12 36.43 -20.25 8.57
N ILE A 13 37.21 -19.22 8.22
CA ILE A 13 36.78 -17.83 8.48
C ILE A 13 35.63 -17.59 7.52
N GLY A 14 34.42 -17.73 8.03
CA GLY A 14 33.22 -17.45 7.28
C GLY A 14 33.20 -15.98 6.89
N ASN A 15 33.44 -15.69 5.62
CA ASN A 15 32.90 -14.50 4.97
C ASN A 15 31.37 -14.66 4.92
N GLN A 16 30.72 -14.52 6.07
CA GLN A 16 29.29 -14.32 6.13
C GLN A 16 29.04 -12.88 5.70
N SER A 17 28.91 -12.71 4.39
CA SER A 17 28.32 -11.51 3.82
C SER A 17 26.90 -11.43 4.38
N PHE A 18 26.72 -10.64 5.43
CA PHE A 18 25.40 -10.21 5.89
C PHE A 18 24.83 -9.37 4.75
N LEU A 19 24.18 -10.03 3.80
CA LEU A 19 23.33 -9.36 2.83
C LEU A 19 22.17 -8.78 3.62
N SER A 20 22.37 -7.54 4.07
CA SER A 20 21.35 -6.67 4.65
C SER A 20 20.19 -6.68 3.67
N ARG A 21 19.14 -7.44 4.01
CA ARG A 21 17.88 -7.44 3.28
C ARG A 21 17.34 -6.02 3.35
N VAL A 22 17.65 -5.21 2.35
CA VAL A 22 16.99 -3.93 2.15
C VAL A 22 15.57 -4.28 1.73
N SER A 23 14.69 -4.50 2.71
CA SER A 23 13.26 -4.56 2.48
C SER A 23 12.86 -3.15 2.05
N SER A 24 12.72 -2.94 0.74
CA SER A 24 11.97 -1.81 0.22
C SER A 24 10.56 -1.98 0.77
N PHE A 25 10.20 -1.22 1.80
CA PHE A 25 8.80 -1.05 2.20
C PHE A 25 8.12 -0.40 1.00
N ARG A 26 7.65 -1.23 0.07
CA ARG A 26 6.65 -0.82 -0.90
C ARG A 26 5.49 -0.37 -0.04
N HIS A 27 5.28 0.93 0.09
CA HIS A 27 4.04 1.46 0.62
C HIS A 27 2.93 0.81 -0.20
N ALA A 28 2.32 -0.24 0.34
CA ALA A 28 1.07 -0.77 -0.18
C ALA A 28 0.16 0.46 -0.22
N SER A 29 -0.21 0.89 -1.42
CA SER A 29 -1.07 2.05 -1.62
C SER A 29 -2.36 1.77 -0.87
N SER A 30 -2.44 2.22 0.39
CA SER A 30 -3.59 1.97 1.25
C SER A 30 -4.79 2.57 0.54
N ARG A 31 -5.82 1.74 0.38
CA ARG A 31 -7.10 2.21 -0.11
C ARG A 31 -7.94 2.63 1.09
N ILE A 32 -8.69 3.69 0.94
CA ILE A 32 -9.65 4.18 1.92
C ILE A 32 -11.06 4.04 1.33
N ASN A 33 -12.02 3.73 2.18
CA ASN A 33 -13.43 3.78 1.83
C ASN A 33 -13.97 5.16 2.18
N ILE A 34 -14.59 5.82 1.22
CA ILE A 34 -15.23 7.13 1.37
C ILE A 34 -16.72 6.91 1.17
N ILE A 35 -17.52 7.35 2.14
CA ILE A 35 -18.98 7.27 2.09
C ILE A 35 -19.50 8.67 1.79
N ILE A 36 -20.32 8.80 0.75
CA ILE A 36 -20.90 10.06 0.30
C ILE A 36 -22.42 9.97 0.45
N GLN A 37 -22.99 10.90 1.23
CA GLN A 37 -24.43 11.09 1.35
C GLN A 37 -24.95 11.83 0.11
N LEU A 38 -25.97 11.28 -0.54
CA LEU A 38 -26.61 11.94 -1.67
C LEU A 38 -27.50 13.10 -1.21
N LEU A 39 -27.78 14.03 -2.12
CA LEU A 39 -28.51 15.29 -1.84
C LEU A 39 -29.95 15.09 -1.37
N ASP A 40 -30.53 13.91 -1.59
CA ASP A 40 -31.88 13.58 -1.16
C ASP A 40 -31.94 13.08 0.29
N ASP A 41 -30.79 12.94 0.96
CA ASP A 41 -30.63 12.38 2.30
C ASP A 41 -31.15 10.94 2.46
N THR A 42 -31.45 10.23 1.36
CA THR A 42 -32.02 8.88 1.42
C THR A 42 -30.98 7.80 1.14
N GLU A 43 -30.02 8.09 0.27
CA GLU A 43 -29.06 7.12 -0.22
C GLU A 43 -27.60 7.54 0.03
N GLN A 44 -26.73 6.53 0.13
CA GLN A 44 -25.28 6.72 0.25
C GLN A 44 -24.56 5.89 -0.80
N ILE A 45 -23.50 6.45 -1.37
CA ILE A 45 -22.56 5.69 -2.21
C ILE A 45 -21.24 5.50 -1.46
N THR A 46 -20.59 4.36 -1.68
CA THR A 46 -19.26 4.08 -1.12
C THR A 46 -18.24 3.97 -2.24
N LEU A 47 -17.24 4.85 -2.22
CA LEU A 47 -16.13 4.86 -3.16
C LEU A 47 -14.87 4.31 -2.48
N GLN A 48 -14.12 3.47 -3.19
CA GLN A 48 -12.84 2.99 -2.69
C GLN A 48 -11.69 3.57 -3.50
N LEU A 49 -10.96 4.51 -2.89
CA LEU A 49 -9.91 5.30 -3.54
C LEU A 49 -8.57 5.13 -2.83
N LYS A 50 -7.47 5.53 -3.49
CA LYS A 50 -6.16 5.57 -2.85
C LYS A 50 -6.16 6.61 -1.72
N ALA A 51 -5.44 6.36 -0.65
CA ALA A 51 -5.33 7.27 0.49
C ALA A 51 -4.77 8.66 0.14
N ASN A 52 -4.05 8.78 -0.99
CA ASN A 52 -3.54 10.05 -1.50
C ASN A 52 -4.40 10.66 -2.63
N ALA A 53 -5.64 10.18 -2.82
CA ALA A 53 -6.56 10.79 -3.76
C ALA A 53 -6.87 12.23 -3.35
N THR A 54 -6.93 13.12 -4.33
CA THR A 54 -7.33 14.52 -4.13
C THR A 54 -8.84 14.62 -3.98
N GLY A 55 -9.34 15.71 -3.37
CA GLY A 55 -10.78 15.97 -3.31
C GLY A 55 -11.45 15.98 -4.68
N GLN A 56 -10.76 16.51 -5.70
CA GLN A 56 -11.23 16.47 -7.09
C GLN A 56 -11.41 15.04 -7.60
N ALA A 57 -10.45 14.14 -7.31
CA ALA A 57 -10.55 12.75 -7.72
C ALA A 57 -11.72 12.01 -7.03
N VAL A 58 -12.07 12.42 -5.80
CA VAL A 58 -13.26 11.91 -5.10
C VAL A 58 -14.54 12.40 -5.78
N LEU A 59 -14.63 13.70 -6.07
CA LEU A 59 -15.79 14.29 -6.74
C LEU A 59 -15.99 13.72 -8.15
N ASP A 60 -14.92 13.60 -8.93
CA ASP A 60 -14.97 13.03 -10.27
C ASP A 60 -15.48 11.57 -10.25
N ALA A 61 -15.01 10.77 -9.29
CA ALA A 61 -15.46 9.40 -9.12
C ALA A 61 -16.94 9.32 -8.69
N ALA A 62 -17.39 10.20 -7.80
CA ALA A 62 -18.79 10.28 -7.40
C ALA A 62 -19.70 10.66 -8.56
N CYS A 63 -19.34 11.71 -9.31
CA CYS A 63 -20.09 12.14 -10.48
C CYS A 63 -20.11 11.08 -11.59
N GLN A 64 -19.03 10.34 -11.77
CA GLN A 64 -18.99 9.22 -12.72
C GLN A 64 -19.95 8.10 -12.30
N GLU A 65 -19.95 7.72 -11.01
CA GLU A 65 -20.82 6.66 -10.49
C GLU A 65 -22.30 7.02 -10.61
N LEU A 66 -22.64 8.29 -10.38
CA LEU A 66 -24.01 8.82 -10.47
C LEU A 66 -24.40 9.25 -11.90
N ASN A 67 -23.51 9.07 -12.89
CA ASN A 67 -23.70 9.49 -14.27
C ASN A 67 -24.09 10.98 -14.42
N ILE A 68 -23.47 11.85 -13.61
CA ILE A 68 -23.66 13.29 -13.64
C ILE A 68 -22.77 13.89 -14.74
N VAL A 69 -23.41 14.51 -15.74
CA VAL A 69 -22.72 15.12 -16.88
C VAL A 69 -22.16 16.51 -16.52
N GLU A 70 -22.97 17.35 -15.89
CA GLU A 70 -22.64 18.75 -15.58
C GLU A 70 -21.96 18.88 -14.20
N ARG A 71 -20.70 18.44 -14.13
CA ARG A 71 -19.97 18.29 -12.86
C ARG A 71 -19.57 19.60 -12.18
N GLU A 72 -19.44 20.67 -12.95
CA GLU A 72 -19.04 22.00 -12.46
C GLU A 72 -20.01 22.66 -11.46
N PHE A 73 -21.26 22.18 -11.38
CA PHE A 73 -22.25 22.70 -10.43
C PHE A 73 -22.23 22.00 -9.07
N PHE A 74 -21.46 20.93 -8.93
CA PHE A 74 -21.45 20.10 -7.74
C PHE A 74 -20.14 20.23 -6.96
N GLY A 75 -20.22 19.96 -5.66
CA GLY A 75 -19.09 19.94 -4.75
C GLY A 75 -19.29 18.92 -3.62
N LEU A 76 -18.25 18.71 -2.82
CA LEU A 76 -18.29 17.89 -1.62
C LEU A 76 -18.20 18.79 -0.38
N GLN A 77 -18.91 18.43 0.69
CA GLN A 77 -18.94 19.15 1.96
C GLN A 77 -18.47 18.27 3.12
#